data_AF-A0A1N7I7Q6-F1
#
_entry.id   AF-A0A1N7I7Q6-F1
#
_cell.length_a   1.000
_cell.length_b   1.000
_cell.length_c   1.000
_cell.angle_alpha   90.00
_cell.angle_beta   90.00
_cell.angle_gamma   90.00
#
_symmetry.space_group_name_H-M   'P 1'
#
loop_
_entity.id
_entity.type
_entity.pdbx_description
1 polymer ?
#
loop_
_entity_poly.entity_id
_entity_poly.type
_entity_poly.pdbx_seq_one_letter_code
_entity_poly.pdbx_strand_id
1 'polypeptide(L)' 'MKTSTPDNQYAEANNVLIIIVSILLGYNIYQEIYHPEKSNLLLCIALVALTSVLVKKYGTKTEQKDKK' A
#
# COMPACT_ATOMS: atom_id res chain seq x y z
N MET A 1 -21.16 6.15 -25.53
CA MET A 1 -20.34 6.88 -24.54
C MET A 1 -19.33 5.89 -23.95
N LYS A 2 -18.03 6.03 -24.24
CA LYS A 2 -17.00 5.14 -23.69
C LYS A 2 -16.78 5.56 -22.23
N THR A 3 -17.35 4.84 -21.27
CA THR A 3 -17.13 5.08 -19.84
C THR A 3 -15.73 4.61 -19.48
N SER A 4 -14.74 5.48 -19.76
CA SER A 4 -13.37 5.29 -19.31
C SER A 4 -13.33 5.65 -17.83
N THR A 5 -13.50 4.66 -16.94
CA THR A 5 -13.21 4.83 -15.51
C THR A 5 -12.54 3.62 -14.85
N PRO A 6 -11.49 3.00 -15.43
CA PRO A 6 -10.64 2.07 -14.69
C PRO A 6 -9.46 2.75 -13.96
N ASP A 7 -8.97 3.89 -14.45
CA ASP A 7 -7.64 4.40 -14.04
C ASP A 7 -7.61 5.06 -12.65
N ASN A 8 -8.74 5.62 -12.18
CA ASN A 8 -8.88 6.23 -10.84
C ASN A 8 -8.95 5.19 -9.72
N GLN A 9 -9.67 4.07 -9.91
CA GLN A 9 -9.92 3.11 -8.83
C GLN A 9 -8.65 2.46 -8.28
N TYR A 10 -7.63 2.27 -9.13
CA TYR A 10 -6.33 1.74 -8.71
C TYR A 10 -5.50 2.76 -7.92
N ALA A 11 -5.65 4.05 -8.21
CA ALA A 11 -4.97 5.11 -7.46
C ALA A 11 -5.59 5.29 -6.07
N GLU A 12 -6.91 5.32 -5.99
CA GLU A 12 -7.67 5.34 -4.72
C GLU A 12 -7.38 4.10 -3.86
N ALA A 13 -7.47 2.89 -4.44
CA ALA A 13 -7.19 1.65 -3.72
C ALA A 13 -5.75 1.58 -3.19
N ASN A 14 -4.77 2.04 -3.97
CA ASN A 14 -3.38 2.13 -3.52
C ASN A 14 -3.21 3.10 -2.35
N ASN A 15 -3.89 4.25 -2.39
CA ASN A 15 -3.82 5.23 -1.31
C ASN A 15 -4.41 4.68 0.01
N VAL A 16 -5.57 4.01 -0.08
CA VAL A 16 -6.17 3.29 1.05
C VAL A 16 -5.23 2.19 1.57
N LEU A 17 -4.60 1.41 0.69
CA LEU A 17 -3.66 0.36 1.07
C LEU A 17 -2.46 0.94 1.84
N ILE A 18 -1.90 2.07 1.37
CA ILE A 18 -0.78 2.77 2.01
C ILE A 18 -1.16 3.23 3.42
N ILE A 19 -2.37 3.81 3.59
CA ILE A 19 -2.85 4.26 4.91
C ILE A 19 -2.95 3.07 5.87
N ILE A 20 -3.58 1.97 5.46
CA ILE A 20 -3.75 0.78 6.29
C ILE A 20 -2.38 0.21 6.69
N VAL A 21 -1.48 0.05 5.73
CA VAL A 21 -0.14 -0.50 5.95
C VAL A 21 0.68 0.41 6.87
N SER A 22 0.52 1.73 6.78
CA SER A 22 1.20 2.69 7.66
C SER A 22 0.72 2.57 9.12
N ILE A 23 -0.59 2.42 9.34
CA ILE A 23 -1.16 2.23 10.69
C ILE A 23 -0.65 0.90 11.27
N LEU A 24 -0.69 -0.18 10.49
CA LEU A 24 -0.20 -1.49 10.92
C LEU A 24 1.29 -1.47 11.25
N LEU A 25 2.10 -0.76 10.44
CA LEU A 25 3.52 -0.58 10.69
C LEU A 25 3.77 0.17 12.00
N GLY A 26 3.09 1.30 12.21
CA GLY A 26 3.20 2.06 13.46
C GLY A 26 2.81 1.23 14.69
N TYR A 27 1.73 0.44 14.60
CA TYR A 27 1.29 -0.42 15.69
C TYR A 27 2.31 -1.53 16.00
N ASN A 28 2.86 -2.19 14.99
CA ASN A 28 3.87 -3.23 15.18
C ASN A 28 5.19 -2.67 15.71
N ILE A 29 5.61 -1.47 15.27
CA ILE A 29 6.79 -0.79 15.85
C ILE A 29 6.56 -0.45 17.33
N TYR A 30 5.37 0.06 17.67
CA TYR A 30 5.02 0.34 19.07
C TYR A 30 5.07 -0.95 19.91
N GLN A 31 4.50 -2.04 19.40
CA GLN A 31 4.57 -3.33 20.08
C GLN A 31 6.01 -3.84 20.20
N GLU A 32 6.86 -3.72 19.19
CA GLU A 32 8.26 -4.16 19.30
C GLU A 32 9.00 -3.46 20.45
N ILE A 33 8.69 -2.19 20.69
CA ILE A 33 9.33 -1.39 21.74
C ILE A 33 8.75 -1.72 23.12
N TYR A 34 7.43 -1.87 23.25
CA TYR A 34 6.75 -1.97 24.55
C TYR A 34 6.31 -3.38 24.94
N HIS A 35 5.99 -4.23 23.97
CA HIS A 35 5.47 -5.60 24.12
C HIS A 35 5.96 -6.50 22.96
N PRO A 36 7.28 -6.76 22.85
CA PRO A 36 7.87 -7.44 21.70
C PRO A 36 7.28 -8.82 21.46
N GLU A 37 6.80 -9.50 22.50
CA GLU A 37 6.11 -10.79 22.41
C GLU A 37 4.78 -10.74 21.64
N LYS A 38 4.21 -9.55 21.42
CA LYS A 38 2.98 -9.35 20.66
C LYS A 38 3.23 -8.83 19.24
N SER A 39 4.43 -8.31 18.97
CA SER A 39 4.81 -7.74 17.68
C SER A 39 4.97 -8.81 16.61
N ASN A 40 4.47 -8.52 15.40
CA ASN A 40 4.67 -9.35 14.21
C ASN A 40 5.39 -8.56 13.12
N LEU A 41 6.59 -8.10 13.45
CA LEU A 41 7.39 -7.19 12.61
C LEU A 41 7.75 -7.79 11.25
N LEU A 42 8.07 -9.09 11.18
CA LEU A 42 8.34 -9.79 9.92
C LEU A 42 7.15 -9.75 8.95
N LEU A 43 5.95 -10.02 9.47
CA LEU A 43 4.70 -9.98 8.72
C LEU A 43 4.43 -8.55 8.22
N CYS A 44 4.69 -7.57 9.06
CA CYS A 44 4.49 -6.16 8.72
C CYS A 44 5.46 -5.68 7.62
N ILE A 45 6.75 -6.07 7.69
CA ILE A 45 7.74 -5.78 6.65
C ILE A 45 7.35 -6.43 5.31
N ALA A 46 6.88 -7.69 5.34
CA ALA A 46 6.40 -8.36 4.14
C ALA A 46 5.22 -7.62 3.50
N LEU A 47 4.29 -7.10 4.32
CA LEU A 47 3.15 -6.32 3.88
C LEU A 47 3.56 -4.99 3.22
N VAL A 48 4.55 -4.29 3.80
CA VAL A 48 5.12 -3.05 3.25
C VAL A 48 5.80 -3.30 1.90
N ALA A 49 6.57 -4.40 1.79
CA ALA A 49 7.22 -4.78 0.55
C ALA A 49 6.19 -5.11 -0.54
N LEU A 50 5.15 -5.88 -0.21
CA LEU A 50 4.06 -6.20 -1.13
C LEU A 50 3.33 -4.94 -1.60
N THR A 51 3.00 -4.05 -0.67
CA THR A 51 2.35 -2.76 -0.96
C THR A 51 3.21 -1.91 -1.88
N SER A 52 4.52 -1.84 -1.64
CA SER A 52 5.46 -1.12 -2.49
C SER A 52 5.51 -1.69 -3.92
N VAL A 53 5.49 -3.02 -4.06
CA VAL A 53 5.45 -3.68 -5.38
C VAL A 53 4.13 -3.41 -6.10
N LEU A 54 3.00 -3.46 -5.39
CA LEU A 54 1.67 -3.17 -5.93
C LEU A 54 1.58 -1.71 -6.42
N VAL A 55 2.00 -0.76 -5.58
CA VAL A 55 2.04 0.66 -5.93
C VAL A 55 2.94 0.90 -7.14
N LYS A 56 4.14 0.32 -7.16
CA LYS A 56 5.07 0.47 -8.30
C LYS A 56 4.54 -0.15 -9.59
N LYS A 57 3.87 -1.30 -9.52
CA LYS A 57 3.40 -2.04 -10.70
C LYS A 57 2.07 -1.50 -11.26
N TYR A 58 1.17 -1.05 -10.39
CA TYR A 58 -0.18 -0.63 -10.76
C TYR A 58 -0.36 0.89 -10.74
N GLY A 59 0.40 1.62 -9.91
CA GLY A 59 0.39 3.09 -9.91
C GLY A 59 1.09 3.70 -11.14
N THR A 60 2.22 3.13 -11.58
CA THR A 60 2.95 3.63 -12.77
C THR A 60 2.24 3.35 -14.10
N LYS A 61 1.33 2.35 -14.14
CA LYS A 61 0.52 2.05 -15.33
C LYS A 61 -0.53 3.11 -15.62
N THR A 62 -1.01 3.82 -14.61
CA THR A 62 -1.95 4.94 -14.78
C THR A 62 -1.26 6.16 -15.40
N GLU A 63 -0.02 6.47 -14.98
CA GLU A 63 0.73 7.62 -15.49
C GLU A 63 1.16 7.50 -16.96
N GLN A 64 1.39 6.28 -17.47
CA GLN A 64 1.77 6.10 -18.89
C GLN A 64 0.60 6.23 -19.87
N LYS A 65 -0.65 6.11 -19.42
CA LYS A 65 -1.83 6.31 -20.27
C LYS A 65 -2.29 7.76 -20.35
N ASP A 66 -1.94 8.58 -19.37
CA ASP A 66 -2.32 10.00 -19.30
C ASP A 66 -1.40 10.92 -20.14
N LYS A 67 -0.23 10.41 -20.59
CA LYS A 67 0.75 11.16 -21.39
C LYS A 67 0.78 10.80 -22.89
N LYS A 68 -0.33 10.36 -23.49
CA LYS A 68 -0.38 10.12 -24.94
C LYS A 68 -1.54 10.83 -25.63
#